data_AF-A0A7W1KFA6-F1
#
_entry.id   AF-A0A7W1KFA6-F1
#
_cell.length_a   1.000
_cell.length_b   1.000
_cell.length_c   1.000
_cell.angle_alpha   90.00
_cell.angle_beta   90.00
_cell.angle_gamma   90.00
#
_symmetry.space_group_name_H-M   'P 1'
#
loop_
_entity.id
_entity.type
_entity.pdbx_description
1 polymer ?
#
loop_
_entity_poly.entity_id
_entity_poly.type
_entity_poly.pdbx_seq_one_letter_code
_entity_poly.pdbx_strand_id
1 'polypeptide(L)'
;MKQFSPQLIRNALGLILVMATSYNQALTTFIPRGQGEDTARRLVGWQRRLYKCFDENYTAHTSTFAYTRSFDTNCIAQKLFSTNRLTFAGSQSPTRTTRDIIADYFGLPTDFHGTLAIKPRIENIIIDIDFYWGLDDIAQGFYLRVNTPITHTRWTLG
;
A
#
# COMPACT_ATOMS: atom_id res chain seq x y z
N MET A 1 -51.66 39.53 -32.12
CA MET A 1 -51.05 38.38 -31.40
C MET A 1 -49.61 38.25 -31.90
N LYS A 2 -48.61 38.49 -31.04
CA LYS A 2 -47.19 38.54 -31.44
C LYS A 2 -46.61 37.12 -31.49
N GLN A 3 -46.12 36.72 -32.65
CA GLN A 3 -45.39 35.46 -32.87
C GLN A 3 -44.05 35.50 -32.13
N PHE A 4 -43.84 34.54 -31.23
CA PHE A 4 -42.54 34.27 -30.62
C PHE A 4 -41.63 33.58 -31.65
N SER A 5 -40.42 34.09 -31.82
CA SER A 5 -39.45 33.56 -32.79
C SER A 5 -38.79 32.26 -32.27
N PRO A 6 -38.59 31.24 -33.13
CA PRO A 6 -38.02 29.94 -32.75
C PRO A 6 -36.52 29.98 -32.44
N GLN A 7 -35.88 31.15 -32.46
CA GLN A 7 -34.44 31.28 -32.19
C GLN A 7 -34.10 31.28 -30.69
N LEU A 8 -35.07 31.57 -29.81
CA LEU A 8 -34.83 31.56 -28.37
C LEU A 8 -34.70 30.14 -27.77
N ILE A 9 -35.32 29.15 -28.40
CA ILE A 9 -35.33 27.75 -27.92
C ILE A 9 -34.02 27.03 -28.27
N ARG A 10 -33.33 27.46 -29.33
CA ARG A 10 -32.03 26.90 -29.72
C ARG A 10 -30.88 27.31 -28.79
N ASN A 11 -30.97 28.48 -28.15
CA ASN A 11 -29.92 28.97 -27.26
C ASN A 11 -30.11 28.54 -25.79
N ALA A 12 -31.30 28.09 -25.40
CA ALA A 12 -31.55 27.54 -24.07
C ALA A 12 -31.07 26.08 -23.90
N LEU A 13 -30.86 25.36 -25.01
CA LEU A 13 -30.38 23.97 -25.02
C LEU A 13 -28.85 23.84 -25.03
N GLY A 14 -28.12 24.95 -25.18
CA GLY A 14 -26.65 24.96 -25.28
C GLY A 14 -25.89 25.11 -23.97
N LEU A 15 -26.58 25.19 -22.82
CA LEU A 15 -25.95 25.38 -21.51
C LEU A 15 -26.26 24.23 -20.55
N ILE A 16 -26.14 22.99 -21.02
CA ILE A 16 -25.79 21.90 -20.11
C ILE A 16 -24.29 22.04 -19.88
N LEU A 17 -23.94 22.94 -18.95
CA LEU A 17 -22.65 22.91 -18.27
C LEU A 17 -22.55 21.50 -17.69
N VAL A 18 -21.82 20.62 -18.37
CA VAL A 18 -21.31 19.39 -17.80
C VAL A 18 -20.40 19.86 -16.67
N MET A 19 -20.99 20.07 -15.50
CA MET A 19 -20.29 19.95 -14.23
C MET A 19 -19.67 18.57 -14.30
N ALA A 20 -18.40 18.52 -14.69
CA ALA A 20 -17.56 17.38 -14.41
C ALA A 20 -17.58 17.28 -12.89
N THR A 21 -18.55 16.53 -12.38
CA THR A 21 -18.53 16.03 -11.02
C THR A 21 -17.18 15.33 -10.94
N SER A 22 -16.26 15.95 -10.21
CA SER A 22 -14.99 15.35 -9.85
C SER A 22 -15.33 13.98 -9.30
N TYR A 23 -15.09 12.94 -10.10
CA TYR A 23 -15.39 11.58 -9.75
C TYR A 23 -14.49 11.31 -8.55
N ASN A 24 -15.06 11.34 -7.34
CA ASN A 24 -14.40 10.85 -6.14
C ASN A 24 -14.32 9.34 -6.33
N GLN A 25 -13.36 8.92 -7.15
CA GLN A 25 -12.99 7.54 -7.34
C GLN A 25 -12.53 7.08 -5.96
N ALA A 26 -13.35 6.25 -5.31
CA ALA A 26 -12.98 5.64 -4.04
C ALA A 26 -11.67 4.89 -4.29
N LEU A 27 -10.56 5.46 -3.81
CA LEU A 27 -9.26 4.83 -3.91
C LEU A 27 -9.25 3.64 -2.95
N THR A 28 -8.83 2.48 -3.45
CA THR A 28 -8.68 1.28 -2.62
C THR A 28 -7.66 1.55 -1.52
N THR A 29 -8.06 1.41 -0.26
CA THR A 29 -7.18 1.55 0.91
C THR A 29 -5.97 0.62 0.80
N PHE A 30 -4.80 1.14 1.12
CA PHE A 30 -3.61 0.32 1.29
C PHE A 30 -3.67 -0.40 2.63
N ILE A 31 -3.71 -1.74 2.60
CA ILE A 31 -3.65 -2.59 3.80
C ILE A 31 -2.31 -3.34 3.78
N PRO A 32 -1.40 -3.11 4.75
CA PRO A 32 -0.17 -3.87 4.83
C PRO A 32 -0.48 -5.34 5.15
N ARG A 33 0.16 -6.26 4.41
CA ARG A 33 0.05 -7.71 4.67
C ARG A 33 1.15 -8.16 5.62
N GLY A 34 0.87 -9.17 6.43
CA GLY A 34 1.90 -9.88 7.20
C GLY A 34 2.98 -10.43 6.27
N GLN A 35 4.25 -10.18 6.60
CA GLN A 35 5.39 -10.55 5.74
C GLN A 35 5.94 -11.96 6.04
N GLY A 36 5.46 -12.60 7.12
CA GLY A 36 5.89 -13.93 7.57
C GLY A 36 4.97 -15.08 7.20
N GLU A 37 3.86 -14.82 6.50
CA GLU A 37 2.86 -15.83 6.16
C GLU A 37 2.86 -16.11 4.66
N ASP A 38 3.69 -17.07 4.24
CA ASP A 38 3.77 -17.54 2.86
C ASP A 38 3.63 -19.07 2.81
N THR A 39 2.40 -19.55 2.62
CA THR A 39 2.08 -20.98 2.56
C THR A 39 2.85 -21.69 1.45
N ALA A 40 3.14 -21.02 0.33
CA ALA A 40 3.89 -21.62 -0.75
C ALA A 40 5.33 -21.92 -0.32
N ARG A 41 5.99 -20.99 0.39
CA ARG A 41 7.33 -21.22 0.98
C ARG A 41 7.33 -22.36 2.00
N ARG A 42 6.28 -22.43 2.81
CA ARG A 42 6.13 -23.49 3.82
C ARG A 42 5.96 -24.89 3.24
N LEU A 43 5.57 -25.03 1.97
CA LEU A 43 5.43 -26.31 1.29
C LEU A 43 6.70 -26.77 0.57
N VAL A 44 7.68 -25.88 0.40
CA VAL A 44 8.98 -26.24 -0.16
C VAL A 44 9.71 -27.16 0.83
N GLY A 45 10.39 -28.19 0.34
CA GLY A 45 10.97 -29.27 1.13
C GLY A 45 9.97 -30.38 1.48
N TRP A 46 8.76 -30.00 1.89
CA TRP A 46 7.69 -30.93 2.27
C TRP A 46 7.19 -31.81 1.13
N GLN A 47 7.23 -31.32 -0.11
CA GLN A 47 6.80 -32.09 -1.29
C GLN A 47 7.56 -33.42 -1.44
N ARG A 48 8.76 -33.55 -0.88
CA ARG A 48 9.57 -34.78 -0.92
C ARG A 48 9.18 -35.82 0.13
N ARG A 49 8.25 -35.47 1.03
CA ARG A 49 7.95 -36.22 2.26
C ARG A 49 6.47 -36.57 2.42
N LEU A 50 5.54 -35.87 1.73
CA LEU A 50 4.08 -36.01 1.88
C LEU A 50 3.49 -37.43 1.72
N TYR A 51 4.23 -38.40 1.16
CA TYR A 51 3.72 -39.76 0.89
C TYR A 51 4.64 -40.90 1.34
N LYS A 52 5.63 -40.62 2.20
CA LYS A 52 6.46 -41.70 2.75
C LYS A 52 5.78 -42.27 4.00
N CYS A 53 5.82 -43.60 4.14
CA CYS A 53 5.52 -44.26 5.42
C CYS A 53 6.73 -43.97 6.33
N PHE A 54 6.51 -43.23 7.42
CA PHE A 54 7.57 -42.86 8.35
C PHE A 54 7.47 -43.72 9.59
N ASP A 55 8.39 -44.69 9.68
CA ASP A 55 8.69 -45.41 10.93
C ASP A 55 10.06 -44.96 11.50
N GLU A 56 10.66 -43.92 10.90
CA GLU A 56 11.98 -43.38 11.25
C GLU A 56 11.94 -41.85 11.39
N ASN A 57 12.88 -41.28 12.15
CA ASN A 57 13.06 -39.84 12.26
C ASN A 57 13.31 -39.18 10.90
N TYR A 58 12.62 -38.08 10.62
CA TYR A 58 12.79 -37.34 9.36
C TYR A 58 12.82 -35.84 9.58
N THR A 59 13.53 -35.14 8.69
CA THR A 59 13.65 -33.69 8.73
C THR A 59 13.25 -33.05 7.41
N ALA A 60 12.66 -31.87 7.51
CA ALA A 60 12.45 -30.95 6.40
C ALA A 60 12.92 -29.56 6.84
N HIS A 61 13.74 -28.93 6.00
CA HIS A 61 14.32 -27.63 6.30
C HIS A 61 14.27 -26.77 5.04
N THR A 62 13.82 -25.53 5.21
CA THR A 62 13.88 -24.51 4.18
C THR A 62 14.31 -23.18 4.78
N SER A 63 15.20 -22.51 4.06
CA SER A 63 15.58 -21.12 4.32
C SER A 63 15.34 -20.33 3.04
N THR A 64 14.49 -19.31 3.11
CA THR A 64 14.16 -18.46 1.96
C THR A 64 14.55 -17.03 2.26
N PHE A 65 15.31 -16.43 1.34
CA PHE A 65 15.59 -15.01 1.34
C PHE A 65 14.72 -14.30 0.29
N ALA A 66 14.07 -13.21 0.66
CA ALA A 66 13.31 -12.39 -0.26
C ALA A 66 13.51 -10.90 0.00
N TYR A 67 13.66 -10.15 -1.10
CA TYR A 67 13.65 -8.70 -1.10
C TYR A 67 12.47 -8.21 -1.93
N THR A 68 11.67 -7.30 -1.37
CA THR A 68 10.57 -6.66 -2.10
C THR A 68 10.65 -5.16 -1.97
N ARG A 69 10.23 -4.45 -3.02
CA ARG A 69 10.28 -2.98 -3.08
C ARG A 69 9.11 -2.44 -3.89
N SER A 70 8.53 -1.35 -3.43
CA SER A 70 7.55 -0.61 -4.23
C SER A 70 8.21 0.27 -5.29
N PHE A 71 7.62 0.28 -6.49
CA PHE A 71 8.09 1.07 -7.64
C PHE A 71 7.18 2.25 -7.96
N ASP A 72 5.87 2.10 -7.78
CA ASP A 72 4.89 3.17 -8.01
C ASP A 72 4.64 3.98 -6.74
N THR A 73 5.42 5.05 -6.58
CA THR A 73 5.31 5.95 -5.43
C THR A 73 4.01 6.77 -5.46
N ASN A 74 3.53 7.15 -6.65
CA ASN A 74 2.35 7.99 -6.79
C ASN A 74 1.09 7.23 -6.39
N CYS A 75 0.96 5.97 -6.80
CA CYS A 75 -0.17 5.13 -6.43
C CYS A 75 -0.23 4.92 -4.91
N ILE A 76 0.91 4.69 -4.25
CA ILE A 76 0.96 4.54 -2.79
C ILE A 76 0.64 5.87 -2.10
N ALA A 77 1.19 7.00 -2.58
CA ALA A 77 0.89 8.32 -2.02
C ALA A 77 -0.59 8.65 -2.10
N GLN A 78 -1.22 8.39 -3.25
CA GLN A 78 -2.66 8.58 -3.43
C GLN A 78 -3.47 7.67 -2.50
N LYS A 79 -3.07 6.41 -2.30
CA LYS A 79 -3.81 5.50 -1.42
C LYS A 79 -3.66 5.81 0.07
N LEU A 80 -2.54 6.39 0.49
CA LEU A 80 -2.26 6.72 1.89
C LEU A 80 -2.68 8.15 2.27
N PHE A 81 -2.51 9.11 1.36
CA PHE A 81 -2.67 10.54 1.63
C PHE A 81 -3.68 11.22 0.69
N SER A 82 -4.30 10.50 -0.24
CA SER A 82 -5.19 11.05 -1.30
C SER A 82 -4.51 12.04 -2.25
N THR A 83 -3.22 12.28 -2.10
CA THR A 83 -2.40 13.20 -2.92
C THR A 83 -0.93 12.78 -2.87
N ASN A 84 -0.14 13.21 -3.85
CA ASN A 84 1.32 13.10 -3.84
C ASN A 84 2.01 14.45 -3.56
N ARG A 85 1.24 15.50 -3.29
CA ARG A 85 1.72 16.85 -3.01
C ARG A 85 0.91 17.48 -1.90
N LEU A 86 1.60 18.04 -0.91
CA LEU A 86 1.02 18.87 0.14
C LEU A 86 1.53 20.30 -0.03
N THR A 87 0.61 21.24 -0.13
CA THR A 87 0.95 22.66 -0.21
C THR A 87 0.78 23.27 1.18
N PHE A 88 1.80 24.00 1.61
CA PHE A 88 1.82 24.81 2.81
C PHE A 88 1.77 26.27 2.40
N ALA A 89 0.76 26.98 2.88
CA ALA A 89 0.58 28.40 2.61
C ALA A 89 0.31 29.14 3.91
N GLY A 90 0.99 30.27 4.12
CA GLY A 90 0.78 31.13 5.28
C GLY A 90 -0.61 31.75 5.29
N SER A 91 -1.10 32.14 6.46
CA SER A 91 -2.47 32.68 6.62
C SER A 91 -2.75 33.93 5.79
N GLN A 92 -1.71 34.71 5.47
CA GLN A 92 -1.77 35.95 4.70
C GLN A 92 -1.26 35.77 3.25
N SER A 93 -0.95 34.54 2.84
CA SER A 93 -0.48 34.27 1.47
C SER A 93 -1.60 34.51 0.44
N PRO A 94 -1.36 35.32 -0.60
CA PRO A 94 -2.39 35.67 -1.60
C PRO A 94 -2.80 34.48 -2.48
N THR A 95 -2.00 33.41 -2.53
CA THR A 95 -2.26 32.21 -3.34
C THR A 95 -2.87 31.06 -2.53
N ARG A 96 -3.24 31.30 -1.26
CA ARG A 96 -3.79 30.27 -0.37
C ARG A 96 -5.18 29.80 -0.81
N THR A 97 -5.35 28.50 -0.87
CA THR A 97 -6.62 27.82 -1.10
C THR A 97 -7.12 27.14 0.18
N THR A 98 -8.38 26.69 0.19
CA THR A 98 -8.97 25.95 1.33
C THR A 98 -8.39 24.55 1.52
N ARG A 99 -7.61 24.03 0.56
CA ARG A 99 -6.96 22.71 0.63
C ARG A 99 -5.53 22.78 1.15
N ASP A 100 -4.97 23.98 1.27
CA ASP A 100 -3.58 24.16 1.69
C ASP A 100 -3.48 24.07 3.21
N ILE A 101 -2.39 23.48 3.68
CA ILE A 101 -2.05 23.40 5.09
C ILE A 101 -1.54 24.76 5.54
N ILE A 102 -2.06 25.27 6.67
CA ILE A 102 -1.65 26.57 7.20
C ILE A 102 -0.22 26.48 7.71
N ALA A 103 0.69 27.20 7.05
CA ALA A 103 2.12 27.18 7.33
C ALA A 103 2.45 27.78 8.73
N ASP A 104 1.65 28.73 9.20
CA ASP A 104 1.79 29.40 10.50
C ASP A 104 1.84 28.40 11.67
N TYR A 105 1.09 27.29 11.59
CA TYR A 105 1.08 26.24 12.62
C TYR A 105 2.41 25.48 12.72
N PHE A 106 3.28 25.63 11.72
CA PHE A 106 4.61 25.03 11.67
C PHE A 106 5.72 26.07 11.94
N GLY A 107 5.35 27.29 12.38
CA GLY A 107 6.30 28.37 12.63
C GLY A 107 6.89 29.00 11.37
N LEU A 108 6.25 28.79 10.22
CA LEU A 108 6.65 29.39 8.95
C LEU A 108 6.05 30.80 8.80
N PRO A 109 6.67 31.69 7.99
CA PRO A 109 6.16 33.05 7.75
C PRO A 109 4.72 33.08 7.23
N THR A 110 3.97 34.15 7.55
CA THR A 110 2.56 34.33 7.16
C THR A 110 2.35 34.52 5.67
N ASP A 111 3.41 34.86 4.93
CA ASP A 111 3.46 34.99 3.47
C ASP A 111 4.09 33.77 2.78
N PHE A 112 4.51 32.74 3.55
CA PHE A 112 5.17 31.56 3.02
C PHE A 112 4.28 30.80 2.04
N HIS A 113 4.90 30.24 0.99
CA HIS A 113 4.25 29.33 0.07
C HIS A 113 5.24 28.26 -0.39
N GLY A 114 4.94 27.00 -0.08
CA GLY A 114 5.80 25.87 -0.42
C GLY A 114 5.00 24.62 -0.71
N THR A 115 5.55 23.73 -1.54
CA THR A 115 4.94 22.43 -1.85
C THR A 115 5.89 21.31 -1.50
N LEU A 116 5.45 20.41 -0.63
CA LEU A 116 6.12 19.15 -0.30
C LEU A 116 5.64 18.06 -1.24
N ALA A 117 6.55 17.41 -1.96
CA ALA A 117 6.24 16.24 -2.77
C ALA A 117 6.44 14.97 -1.93
N ILE A 118 5.42 14.12 -1.86
CA ILE A 118 5.46 12.84 -1.14
C ILE A 118 5.72 11.71 -2.15
N LYS A 119 6.81 10.97 -1.96
CA LYS A 119 7.22 9.84 -2.79
C LYS A 119 7.48 8.60 -1.92
N PRO A 120 6.41 8.00 -1.35
CA PRO A 120 6.56 6.91 -0.42
C PRO A 120 7.16 5.67 -1.11
N ARG A 121 8.20 5.10 -0.50
CA ARG A 121 8.82 3.84 -0.90
C ARG A 121 8.87 2.90 0.29
N ILE A 122 8.41 1.67 0.07
CA ILE A 122 8.36 0.58 1.04
C ILE A 122 9.32 -0.50 0.53
N GLU A 123 10.23 -0.93 1.40
CA GLU A 123 11.21 -1.98 1.12
C GLU A 123 11.13 -3.03 2.23
N ASN A 124 11.14 -4.31 1.86
CA ASN A 124 11.13 -5.40 2.82
C ASN A 124 12.30 -6.35 2.52
N ILE A 125 13.00 -6.76 3.57
CA ILE A 125 13.91 -7.89 3.59
C ILE A 125 13.26 -8.96 4.45
N ILE A 126 13.13 -10.17 3.92
CA ILE A 126 12.46 -11.30 4.58
C ILE A 126 13.41 -12.48 4.55
N ILE A 127 13.72 -13.02 5.72
CA ILE A 127 14.42 -14.30 5.91
C ILE A 127 13.42 -15.23 6.57
N ASP A 128 12.97 -16.25 5.86
CA ASP A 128 12.00 -17.22 6.35
C ASP A 128 12.67 -18.56 6.58
N ILE A 129 12.59 -19.05 7.82
CA ILE A 129 13.20 -20.31 8.25
C ILE A 129 12.07 -21.24 8.71
N ASP A 130 11.85 -22.34 7.99
CA ASP A 130 10.94 -23.41 8.38
C ASP A 130 11.75 -24.68 8.61
N PHE A 131 11.60 -25.26 9.80
CA PHE A 131 12.25 -26.49 10.19
C PHE A 131 11.22 -27.44 10.79
N TYR A 132 11.28 -28.69 10.37
CA TYR A 132 10.47 -29.76 10.89
C TYR A 132 11.36 -30.97 11.19
N TRP A 133 11.07 -31.61 12.32
CA TRP A 133 11.71 -32.84 12.75
C TRP A 133 10.66 -33.80 13.32
N GLY A 134 10.41 -34.90 12.61
CA GLY A 134 9.67 -36.05 13.12
C GLY A 134 10.57 -36.89 14.03
N LEU A 135 10.06 -37.23 15.22
CA LEU A 135 10.78 -37.91 16.30
C LEU A 135 10.29 -39.35 16.47
N ASP A 136 9.83 -39.98 15.40
CA ASP A 136 9.14 -41.27 15.43
C ASP A 136 10.00 -42.41 16.00
N ASP A 137 11.34 -42.32 15.92
CA ASP A 137 12.25 -43.28 16.57
C ASP A 137 12.35 -43.07 18.10
N ILE A 138 12.08 -41.86 18.59
CA ILE A 138 12.19 -41.50 20.01
C ILE A 138 10.85 -41.70 20.71
N ALA A 139 9.80 -41.13 20.13
CA ALA A 139 8.43 -41.23 20.58
C ALA A 139 7.50 -41.11 19.36
N GLN A 140 6.87 -42.22 18.99
CA GLN A 140 6.01 -42.28 17.81
C GLN A 140 4.93 -41.18 17.85
N GLY A 141 4.83 -40.42 16.76
CA GLY A 141 3.87 -39.31 16.62
C GLY A 141 4.32 -37.97 17.21
N PHE A 142 5.49 -37.90 17.87
CA PHE A 142 6.06 -36.62 18.29
C PHE A 142 6.79 -35.93 17.15
N TYR A 143 6.68 -34.60 17.13
CA TYR A 143 7.43 -33.78 16.20
C TYR A 143 7.76 -32.42 16.80
N LEU A 144 8.84 -31.82 16.29
CA LEU A 144 9.20 -30.43 16.50
C LEU A 144 8.98 -29.67 15.20
N ARG A 145 8.32 -28.52 15.27
CA ARG A 145 8.20 -27.59 14.15
C ARG A 145 8.56 -26.19 14.59
N VAL A 146 9.49 -25.58 13.86
CA VAL A 146 9.92 -24.20 14.05
C VAL A 146 9.61 -23.42 12.78
N ASN A 147 8.91 -22.31 12.92
CA ASN A 147 8.67 -21.36 11.85
C ASN A 147 9.10 -19.98 12.37
N THR A 148 10.09 -19.38 11.74
CA THR A 148 10.74 -18.16 12.24
C THR A 148 11.03 -17.21 11.07
N PRO A 149 10.05 -16.36 10.70
CA PRO A 149 10.26 -15.31 9.73
C PRO A 149 10.90 -14.09 10.41
N ILE A 150 12.10 -13.72 9.97
CA ILE A 150 12.77 -12.48 10.33
C ILE A 150 12.49 -11.48 9.22
N THR A 151 11.84 -10.37 9.58
CA THR A 151 11.41 -9.36 8.61
C THR A 151 11.95 -8.00 9.01
N HIS A 152 12.49 -7.28 8.03
CA HIS A 152 12.89 -5.89 8.20
C HIS A 152 12.21 -5.05 7.13
N THR A 153 11.39 -4.10 7.54
CA THR A 153 10.66 -3.20 6.64
C THR A 153 11.14 -1.76 6.83
N ARG A 154 11.52 -1.12 5.74
CA ARG A 154 11.90 0.29 5.69
C ARG A 154 10.87 1.10 4.93
N TRP A 155 10.42 2.19 5.56
CA TRP A 155 9.53 3.17 4.97
C TRP A 155 10.28 4.47 4.76
N THR A 156 10.21 5.02 3.56
CA THR A 156 10.80 6.32 3.22
C THR A 156 9.74 7.16 2.52
N LEU A 157 9.66 8.45 2.88
CA LEU A 157 8.68 9.38 2.30
C LEU A 157 9.20 10.11 1.06
N GLY A 158 10.53 10.04 0.82
CA GLY A 158 11.21 10.56 -0.36
C GLY A 158 11.44 12.06 -0.35
#